data_AF-A0A916E4T1-F1
#
_entry.id   AF-A0A916E4T1-F1
#
_cell.length_a   1.000
_cell.length_b   1.000
_cell.length_c   1.000
_cell.angle_alpha   90.00
_cell.angle_beta   90.00
_cell.angle_gamma   90.00
#
_symmetry.space_group_name_H-M   'P 1'
#
loop_
_entity.id
_entity.type
_entity.pdbx_description
1 polymer ?
#
loop_
_entity_poly.entity_id
_entity_poly.type
_entity_poly.pdbx_seq_one_letter_code
_entity_poly.pdbx_strand_id
1 'polypeptide(L)'
;MDHFATKFKVPTENHVYKWKFCVPLIQLLMDIGGLPRALERLFIICFMKLCDNGEKFFWELESYDYDNFFINVKSDLEKMYNIYYKVEGNKELAIKLLYHCVEGSLLMKMNA
;
A
#
# COMPACT_ATOMS: atom_id res chain seq x y z
N MET A 1 0.18 -4.30 10.12
CA MET A 1 0.70 -5.65 9.85
C MET A 1 0.81 -6.51 11.09
N ASP A 2 1.42 -6.06 12.19
CA ASP A 2 1.56 -6.88 13.42
C ASP A 2 0.23 -7.43 13.95
N HIS A 3 -0.83 -6.62 13.99
CA HIS A 3 -2.18 -7.10 14.34
C HIS A 3 -2.60 -8.32 13.52
N PHE A 4 -2.34 -8.31 12.21
CA PHE A 4 -2.66 -9.43 11.32
C PHE A 4 -1.70 -10.60 11.52
N ALA A 5 -0.40 -10.35 11.70
CA ALA A 5 0.57 -11.40 11.99
C ALA A 5 0.21 -12.16 13.28
N THR A 6 -0.24 -11.45 14.32
CA THR A 6 -0.79 -12.05 15.54
C THR A 6 -2.08 -12.83 15.27
N LYS A 7 -3.02 -12.23 14.53
CA LYS A 7 -4.30 -12.88 14.18
C LYS A 7 -4.11 -14.18 13.42
N PHE A 8 -3.15 -14.24 12.50
CA PHE A 8 -2.82 -15.41 11.70
C PHE A 8 -1.77 -16.32 12.35
N LYS A 9 -1.38 -16.07 13.61
CA LYS A 9 -0.43 -16.90 14.38
C LYS A 9 0.90 -17.13 13.66
N VAL A 10 1.39 -16.12 12.96
CA VAL A 10 2.63 -16.18 12.18
C VAL A 10 3.81 -16.41 13.12
N PRO A 11 4.72 -17.36 12.82
CA PRO A 11 5.90 -17.59 13.65
C PRO A 11 6.84 -16.39 13.63
N THR A 12 7.54 -16.20 14.74
CA THR A 12 8.58 -15.19 14.88
C THR A 12 9.95 -15.82 14.72
N GLU A 13 10.90 -15.05 14.21
CA GLU A 13 12.31 -15.38 14.18
C GLU A 13 13.03 -14.40 15.10
N ASN A 14 13.77 -14.90 16.10
CA ASN A 14 14.37 -14.08 17.17
C ASN A 14 13.38 -13.12 17.85
N HIS A 15 12.16 -13.59 18.13
CA HIS A 15 11.05 -12.80 18.70
C HIS A 15 10.52 -11.66 17.81
N VAL A 16 10.92 -11.61 16.55
CA VAL A 16 10.46 -10.60 15.58
C VAL A 16 9.65 -11.29 14.47
N TYR A 17 8.53 -10.67 14.06
CA TYR A 17 7.76 -11.20 12.93
C TYR A 17 8.55 -11.09 11.62
N LYS A 18 8.57 -12.17 10.84
CA LYS A 18 9.30 -12.24 9.56
C LYS A 18 8.96 -11.13 8.56
N TRP A 19 7.71 -10.67 8.54
CA TRP A 19 7.29 -9.59 7.64
C TRP A 19 8.10 -8.29 7.84
N LYS A 20 8.66 -8.06 9.04
CA LYS A 20 9.51 -6.89 9.34
C LYS A 20 10.89 -6.93 8.68
N PHE A 21 11.26 -8.06 8.09
CA PHE A 21 12.49 -8.20 7.31
C PHE A 21 12.22 -8.23 5.79
N CYS A 22 10.94 -8.27 5.37
CA CYS A 22 10.57 -8.29 3.96
C CYS A 22 10.66 -6.88 3.37
N VAL A 23 11.82 -6.54 2.80
CA VAL A 23 12.10 -5.22 2.21
C VAL A 23 11.05 -4.79 1.17
N PRO A 24 10.64 -5.65 0.20
CA PRO A 24 9.62 -5.25 -0.78
C PRO A 24 8.27 -4.89 -0.16
N LEU A 25 7.83 -5.66 0.84
CA LEU A 25 6.58 -5.36 1.56
C LEU A 25 6.68 -4.05 2.34
N ILE A 26 7.82 -3.79 2.99
CA ILE A 26 8.04 -2.55 3.72
C ILE A 26 8.01 -1.36 2.77
N GLN A 27 8.67 -1.46 1.61
CA GLN A 27 8.63 -0.42 0.58
C GLN A 27 7.20 -0.17 0.10
N LEU A 28 6.45 -1.23 -0.19
CA LEU A 28 5.05 -1.11 -0.60
C LEU A 28 4.17 -0.39 0.46
N LEU A 29 4.39 -0.67 1.74
CA LEU A 29 3.69 0.01 2.84
C LEU A 29 4.06 1.49 2.94
N MET A 30 5.34 1.83 2.71
CA MET A 30 5.80 3.22 2.68
C MET A 30 5.25 3.98 1.47
N ASP A 31 5.23 3.36 0.29
CA ASP A 31 4.77 3.97 -0.96
C ASP A 31 3.27 4.29 -0.95
N ILE A 32 2.48 3.52 -0.19
CA ILE A 32 1.06 3.82 0.05
C ILE A 32 0.88 5.11 0.88
N GLY A 33 1.93 5.59 1.55
CA GLY A 33 1.94 6.89 2.23
C GLY A 33 0.97 6.99 3.41
N GLY A 34 0.56 5.85 3.97
CA GLY A 34 -0.37 5.80 5.09
C GLY A 34 -1.81 6.19 4.76
N LEU A 35 -2.19 6.29 3.48
CA LEU A 35 -3.59 6.54 3.10
C LEU A 35 -4.48 5.38 3.60
N PRO A 36 -5.46 5.62 4.51
CA PRO A 36 -6.22 4.54 5.12
C PRO A 36 -6.94 3.67 4.11
N ARG A 37 -7.47 4.28 3.04
CA ARG A 37 -8.18 3.53 1.99
C ARG A 37 -7.25 2.70 1.12
N ALA A 38 -6.08 3.22 0.75
CA ALA A 38 -5.10 2.46 -0.02
C ALA A 38 -4.55 1.29 0.81
N LEU A 39 -4.34 1.50 2.10
CA LEU A 39 -3.92 0.46 3.04
C LEU A 39 -4.98 -0.64 3.21
N GLU A 40 -6.26 -0.26 3.31
CA GLU A 40 -7.38 -1.22 3.33
C GLU A 40 -7.40 -2.09 2.06
N ARG A 41 -7.24 -1.47 0.87
CA ARG A 41 -7.20 -2.22 -0.39
C ARG A 41 -5.97 -3.12 -0.47
N LEU A 42 -4.81 -2.67 -0.01
CA LEU A 42 -3.63 -3.51 0.08
C LEU A 42 -3.90 -4.76 0.92
N PHE A 43 -4.48 -4.62 2.11
CA PHE A 43 -4.78 -5.78 2.96
C PHE A 43 -5.80 -6.73 2.34
N ILE A 44 -6.82 -6.22 1.64
CA ILE A 44 -7.76 -7.07 0.89
C ILE A 44 -7.01 -7.86 -0.18
N ILE A 45 -6.08 -7.24 -0.91
CA ILE A 45 -5.34 -7.91 -1.95
C ILE A 45 -4.37 -8.95 -1.36
N CYS A 46 -3.58 -8.56 -0.35
CA CYS A 46 -2.64 -9.44 0.35
C CYS A 46 -3.32 -10.64 1.02
N PHE A 47 -4.46 -10.45 1.68
CA PHE A 47 -5.05 -11.49 2.51
C PHE A 47 -6.21 -12.24 1.88
N MET A 48 -6.79 -11.74 0.78
CA MET A 48 -7.99 -12.33 0.18
C MET A 48 -7.86 -12.62 -1.31
N LYS A 49 -7.38 -11.67 -2.13
CA LYS A 49 -7.38 -11.86 -3.60
C LYS A 49 -6.22 -12.69 -4.13
N LEU A 50 -5.02 -12.55 -3.56
CA LEU A 50 -3.82 -13.20 -4.10
C LEU A 50 -3.34 -14.40 -3.27
N CYS A 51 -3.78 -14.53 -2.01
CA CYS A 51 -3.23 -15.53 -1.09
C CYS A 51 -4.27 -16.48 -0.48
N ASP A 52 -5.55 -16.42 -0.88
CA ASP A 52 -6.71 -17.18 -0.35
C ASP A 52 -7.00 -17.02 1.16
N ASN A 53 -5.98 -16.89 2.00
CA ASN A 53 -6.03 -16.46 3.39
C ASN A 53 -4.75 -15.70 3.77
N GLY A 54 -4.82 -14.91 4.84
CA GLY A 54 -3.67 -14.09 5.27
C GLY A 54 -2.53 -14.88 5.89
N GLU A 55 -2.72 -16.14 6.30
CA GLU A 55 -1.64 -16.97 6.83
C GLU A 55 -0.64 -17.34 5.73
N LYS A 56 -1.13 -17.82 4.59
CA LYS A 56 -0.30 -18.16 3.43
C LYS A 56 0.55 -16.98 2.97
N PHE A 57 -0.05 -15.79 2.94
CA PHE A 57 0.67 -14.54 2.65
C PHE A 57 1.92 -14.35 3.53
N PHE A 58 1.81 -14.61 4.83
CA PHE A 58 2.95 -14.44 5.74
C PHE A 58 4.01 -15.53 5.62
N TRP A 59 3.64 -16.74 5.16
CA TRP A 59 4.59 -17.83 4.93
C TRP A 59 5.42 -17.66 3.65
N GLU A 60 4.81 -17.04 2.63
CA GLU A 60 5.33 -16.97 1.27
C GLU A 60 5.84 -15.56 0.89
N LEU A 61 6.08 -14.69 1.88
CA LEU A 61 6.44 -13.27 1.70
C LEU A 61 7.46 -12.99 0.60
N GLU A 62 8.50 -13.81 0.49
CA GLU A 62 9.60 -13.59 -0.46
C GLU A 62 9.28 -14.07 -1.88
N SER A 63 8.21 -14.86 -2.06
CA SER A 63 7.86 -15.45 -3.35
C SER A 63 6.89 -14.60 -4.18
N TYR A 64 6.32 -13.54 -3.58
CA TYR A 64 5.31 -12.74 -4.24
C TYR A 64 5.89 -11.64 -5.14
N ASP A 65 5.15 -11.35 -6.20
CA ASP A 65 5.34 -10.18 -7.05
C ASP A 65 4.66 -8.95 -6.42
N TYR A 66 5.49 -8.08 -5.83
CA TYR A 66 5.02 -6.85 -5.17
C TYR A 66 4.59 -5.75 -6.14
N ASP A 67 5.07 -5.76 -7.37
CA ASP A 67 4.61 -4.83 -8.39
C ASP A 67 3.16 -5.16 -8.77
N ASN A 68 2.83 -6.46 -8.86
CA ASN A 68 1.46 -6.90 -9.07
C ASN A 68 0.53 -6.50 -7.91
N PHE A 69 0.99 -6.54 -6.65
CA PHE A 69 0.21 -6.00 -5.52
C PHE A 69 -0.12 -4.52 -5.73
N PHE A 70 0.89 -3.70 -6.07
CA PHE A 70 0.72 -2.27 -6.29
C PHE A 70 -0.25 -1.97 -7.45
N ILE A 71 -0.09 -2.66 -8.59
CA ILE A 71 -0.97 -2.53 -9.76
C ILE A 71 -2.42 -2.85 -9.41
N ASN A 72 -2.65 -3.93 -8.64
CA ASN A 72 -4.00 -4.31 -8.21
C ASN A 72 -4.61 -3.29 -7.26
N VAL A 73 -3.85 -2.76 -6.30
CA VAL A 73 -4.33 -1.69 -5.38
C VAL A 73 -4.74 -0.47 -6.18
N LYS A 74 -3.88 -0.02 -7.10
CA LYS A 74 -4.13 1.13 -7.97
C LYS A 74 -5.37 0.94 -8.83
N SER A 75 -5.50 -0.23 -9.47
CA SER A 75 -6.64 -0.59 -10.31
C SER A 75 -7.96 -0.61 -9.52
N ASP A 76 -7.93 -1.17 -8.31
CA ASP A 76 -9.11 -1.20 -7.44
C ASP A 76 -9.55 0.19 -6.98
N LEU A 77 -8.60 1.07 -6.64
CA LEU A 77 -8.89 2.46 -6.26
C LEU A 77 -9.42 3.26 -7.44
N GLU A 78 -8.83 3.09 -8.63
CA GLU A 78 -9.32 3.71 -9.86
C GLU A 78 -10.78 3.33 -10.10
N LYS A 79 -11.11 2.03 -10.09
CA LYS A 79 -12.49 1.57 -10.31
C LYS A 79 -13.46 2.11 -9.25
N MET A 80 -13.02 2.19 -8.00
CA MET A 80 -13.88 2.63 -6.90
C MET A 80 -14.22 4.12 -6.98
N TYR A 81 -13.26 4.94 -7.39
CA TYR A 81 -13.41 6.40 -7.35
C TYR A 81 -13.56 7.05 -8.72
N ASN A 82 -13.32 6.29 -9.79
CA ASN A 82 -13.26 6.74 -11.17
C ASN A 82 -12.29 7.94 -11.30
N ILE A 83 -11.07 7.77 -10.80
CA ILE A 83 -10.13 8.88 -10.57
C ILE A 83 -9.71 9.48 -11.90
N TYR A 84 -9.38 8.66 -12.90
CA TYR A 84 -8.97 9.17 -14.21
C TYR A 84 -10.06 10.02 -14.86
N TYR A 85 -11.31 9.54 -14.87
CA TYR A 85 -12.43 10.30 -15.43
C TYR A 85 -12.63 11.64 -14.70
N LYS A 86 -12.56 11.63 -13.36
CA LYS A 86 -12.69 12.86 -12.56
C LYS A 86 -11.55 13.85 -12.82
N VAL A 87 -10.32 13.35 -12.93
CA VAL A 87 -9.13 14.17 -13.24
C VAL A 87 -9.26 14.78 -14.62
N GLU A 88 -9.66 14.01 -15.63
CA GLU A 88 -9.83 14.49 -16.99
C GLU A 88 -10.90 15.59 -17.06
N GLY A 89 -12.04 15.37 -16.41
CA GLY A 89 -13.11 16.37 -16.33
C GLY A 89 -12.77 17.62 -15.50
N ASN A 90 -11.71 17.58 -14.68
CA ASN A 90 -11.30 18.67 -13.79
C ASN A 90 -9.79 18.95 -13.86
N LYS A 91 -9.22 18.89 -15.07
CA LYS A 91 -7.76 18.88 -15.29
C LYS A 91 -7.02 20.04 -14.62
N GLU A 92 -7.57 21.25 -14.69
CA GLU A 92 -6.95 22.43 -14.06
C GLU A 92 -6.88 22.31 -12.54
N LEU A 93 -7.98 21.87 -11.90
CA LEU A 93 -8.02 21.64 -10.47
C LEU A 93 -7.06 20.52 -10.05
N ALA A 94 -7.02 19.43 -10.81
CA ALA A 94 -6.12 18.31 -10.55
C ALA A 94 -4.64 18.75 -10.63
N ILE A 95 -4.26 19.57 -11.62
CA ILE A 95 -2.91 20.12 -11.74
C ILE A 95 -2.58 21.03 -10.55
N LYS A 96 -3.50 21.92 -10.15
CA LYS A 96 -3.30 22.79 -8.97
C LYS A 96 -3.11 21.98 -7.68
N LEU A 97 -3.92 20.94 -7.49
CA LEU A 97 -3.78 20.03 -6.34
C LEU A 97 -2.42 19.32 -6.36
N LEU A 98 -2.00 18.78 -7.51
CA LEU A 98 -0.69 18.14 -7.64
C LEU A 98 0.45 19.11 -7.34
N TYR A 99 0.38 20.33 -7.87
CA TYR A 99 1.36 21.38 -7.63
C TYR A 99 1.48 21.70 -6.13
N HIS A 100 0.36 21.92 -5.45
CA HIS A 100 0.35 22.17 -4.01
C HIS A 100 0.83 20.99 -3.17
N CYS A 101 0.55 19.74 -3.58
CA CYS A 101 1.10 18.56 -2.90
C CYS A 101 2.62 18.48 -3.03
N VAL A 102 3.18 18.80 -4.20
CA VAL A 102 4.63 18.77 -4.45
C VAL A 102 5.33 19.94 -3.74
N GLU A 103 4.81 21.16 -3.84
CA GLU A 103 5.37 22.33 -3.16
C GLU A 103 5.27 22.22 -1.64
N GLY A 104 4.14 21.76 -1.11
CA GLY A 104 3.98 21.51 0.33
C GLY A 104 5.00 20.50 0.84
N SER A 105 5.33 19.49 0.03
CA SER A 105 6.37 18.50 0.34
C SER A 105 7.79 19.09 0.30
N LEU A 106 8.05 20.07 -0.57
CA LEU A 106 9.33 20.80 -0.63
C LEU A 106 9.49 21.76 0.56
N LEU A 107 8.44 22.48 0.93
CA LEU A 107 8.42 23.37 2.10
C LEU A 107 8.63 22.62 3.41
N MET A 108 8.09 21.41 3.55
CA MET A 108 8.34 20.57 4.73
C MET A 108 9.77 20.05 4.82
N LYS A 109 10.46 19.84 3.67
CA LYS A 109 11.86 19.40 3.64
C LYS A 109 12.87 20.52 3.91
N MET A 110 12.49 21.79 3.72
CA MET A 110 13.36 22.93 4.01
C MET A 110 13.36 23.33 5.49
N ASN A 111 12.38 22.85 6.27
CA ASN A 111 12.18 23.20 7.68
C ASN A 111 12.47 22.04 8.65
N ALA A 112 13.13 20.96 8.16
CA ALA A 112 13.55 19.80 8.92
C ALA A 112 15.08 19.67 8.90
#